data_AF-A0A8H4A9J8-F1
#
_entry.id   AF-A0A8H4A9J8-F1
#
_cell.length_a   1.000
_cell.length_b   1.000
_cell.length_c   1.000
_cell.angle_alpha   90.00
_cell.angle_beta   90.00
_cell.angle_gamma   90.00
#
_symmetry.space_group_name_H-M   'P 1'
#
loop_
_entity.id
_entity.type
_entity.pdbx_description
1 polymer ?
#
loop_
_entity_poly.entity_id
_entity_poly.type
_entity_poly.pdbx_seq_one_letter_code
_entity_poly.pdbx_strand_id
1 'polypeptide(L)'
;MPFPVKNQEYFRYTIGIILGIPLLFLLIICPILEFINIQFSQYIHGPTKAKWVKFIVEGFYFACTIWIPCHALVACLYHCCKPKFLIDVFKNNACYVFVWWIVAASIYTIYMVVFDQEEIHNIPFNCPTSYDYQSQFIQAACKIRFINMICMWLYVLFGILWYAAGIFDYLPRKEDMKWWNKWFGDEKDPKGEFIINQSDVTEWVQSTRRETFVR
;
A
#
# COMPACT_ATOMS: atom_id res chain seq x y z
N MET A 1 -1.23 -31.86 15.69
CA MET A 1 -0.37 -31.51 16.84
C MET A 1 -0.27 -29.99 16.89
N PRO A 2 -0.60 -29.33 18.01
CA PRO A 2 -0.42 -27.88 18.12
C PRO A 2 1.07 -27.55 17.99
N PHE A 3 1.41 -26.56 17.16
CA PHE A 3 2.78 -26.08 17.04
C PHE A 3 3.23 -25.43 18.37
N PRO A 4 4.53 -25.47 18.71
CA PRO A 4 5.06 -24.68 19.82
C PRO A 4 4.73 -23.20 19.61
N VAL A 5 4.27 -22.50 20.66
CA VAL A 5 3.81 -21.09 20.60
C VAL A 5 4.80 -20.18 19.88
N LYS A 6 6.10 -20.34 20.15
CA LYS A 6 7.17 -19.58 19.52
C LYS A 6 7.28 -19.82 18.01
N ASN A 7 7.00 -21.03 17.53
CA ASN A 7 7.03 -21.35 16.10
C ASN A 7 5.82 -20.74 15.36
N GLN A 8 4.70 -20.57 16.05
CA GLN A 8 3.50 -19.94 15.49
C GLN A 8 3.69 -18.42 15.30
N GLU A 9 4.39 -17.74 16.21
CA GLU A 9 4.75 -16.32 16.08
C GLU A 9 5.67 -16.07 14.88
N TYR A 10 6.74 -16.86 14.74
CA TYR A 10 7.65 -16.76 13.59
C TYR A 10 6.92 -17.01 12.27
N PHE A 11 6.05 -18.02 12.21
CA PHE A 11 5.27 -18.33 11.02
C PHE A 11 4.41 -17.16 10.56
N ARG A 12 3.67 -16.53 11.49
CA ARG A 12 2.82 -15.37 11.18
C ARG A 12 3.63 -14.17 10.70
N TYR A 13 4.79 -13.94 11.32
CA TYR A 13 5.71 -12.88 10.91
C TYR A 13 6.25 -13.12 9.50
N THR A 14 6.67 -14.35 9.19
CA THR A 14 7.15 -14.72 7.86
C THR A 14 6.08 -14.53 6.79
N ILE A 15 4.83 -14.92 7.05
CA ILE A 15 3.71 -14.67 6.13
C ILE A 15 3.50 -13.16 5.92
N GLY A 16 3.50 -12.39 7.00
CA GLY A 16 3.33 -10.93 6.94
C GLY A 16 4.40 -10.26 6.08
N ILE A 17 5.66 -10.70 6.18
CA ILE A 17 6.77 -10.20 5.35
C ILE A 17 6.60 -10.61 3.89
N ILE A 18 6.36 -11.91 3.63
CA ILE A 18 6.27 -12.46 2.28
C ILE A 18 5.14 -11.83 1.48
N LEU A 19 4.01 -11.53 2.13
CA LEU A 19 2.87 -10.90 1.47
C LEU A 19 2.98 -9.36 1.49
N GLY A 20 3.46 -8.78 2.58
CA GLY A 20 3.51 -7.34 2.78
C GLY A 20 4.60 -6.62 1.98
N ILE A 21 5.81 -7.17 1.88
CA ILE A 21 6.90 -6.51 1.15
C ILE A 21 6.58 -6.37 -0.35
N PRO A 22 6.15 -7.43 -1.07
CA PRO A 22 5.75 -7.30 -2.47
C PRO A 22 4.61 -6.30 -2.66
N LEU A 23 3.62 -6.27 -1.74
CA LEU A 23 2.54 -5.29 -1.77
C LEU A 23 3.05 -3.86 -1.70
N LEU A 24 3.95 -3.56 -0.76
CA LEU A 24 4.53 -2.23 -0.62
C LEU A 24 5.36 -1.84 -1.85
N PHE A 25 6.10 -2.79 -2.43
CA PHE A 25 6.88 -2.54 -3.63
C PHE A 25 5.99 -2.26 -4.85
N LEU A 26 4.94 -3.07 -5.04
CA LEU A 26 3.97 -2.90 -6.12
C LEU A 26 3.16 -1.60 -5.97
N LEU A 27 2.85 -1.18 -4.73
CA LEU A 27 2.19 0.10 -4.46
C LEU A 27 2.98 1.30 -5.02
N ILE A 28 4.32 1.20 -5.07
CA ILE A 28 5.20 2.26 -5.61
C ILE A 28 5.48 2.05 -7.10
N ILE A 29 5.67 0.80 -7.55
CA ILE A 29 6.01 0.52 -8.94
C ILE A 29 4.83 0.77 -9.90
N CYS A 30 3.61 0.38 -9.54
CA CYS A 30 2.44 0.56 -10.39
C CYS A 30 2.25 2.02 -10.84
N PRO A 31 2.26 3.04 -9.96
CA PRO A 31 2.13 4.43 -10.41
C PRO A 31 3.33 4.89 -11.25
N ILE A 32 4.55 4.41 -10.98
CA ILE A 32 5.72 4.74 -11.82
C ILE A 32 5.56 4.18 -13.24
N LEU A 33 5.15 2.91 -13.37
CA LEU A 33 4.93 2.27 -14.67
C LEU A 33 3.78 2.95 -15.44
N GLU A 34 2.71 3.33 -14.75
CA GLU A 34 1.60 4.07 -15.37
C GLU A 34 2.04 5.46 -15.85
N PHE A 35 2.82 6.19 -15.03
CA PHE A 35 3.36 7.48 -15.44
C PHE A 35 4.20 7.35 -16.72
N ILE A 36 5.09 6.36 -16.76
CA ILE A 36 5.91 6.08 -17.94
C ILE A 36 5.00 5.74 -19.14
N ASN A 37 4.00 4.87 -18.96
CA ASN A 37 3.05 4.53 -20.01
C ASN A 37 2.36 5.76 -20.63
N ILE A 38 1.86 6.67 -19.79
CA ILE A 38 1.21 7.91 -20.23
C ILE A 38 2.17 8.76 -21.08
N GLN A 39 3.43 8.89 -20.67
CA GLN A 39 4.45 9.61 -21.45
C GLN A 39 4.61 8.98 -22.84
N PHE A 40 4.78 7.66 -22.92
CA PHE A 40 4.92 6.96 -24.20
C PHE A 40 3.67 7.09 -25.08
N SER A 41 2.47 7.03 -24.49
CA SER A 41 1.18 7.17 -25.17
C SER A 41 1.06 8.50 -25.93
N GLN A 42 1.67 9.58 -25.40
CA GLN A 42 1.65 10.90 -26.04
C GLN A 42 2.46 10.97 -27.34
N TYR A 43 3.53 10.17 -27.46
CA TYR A 43 4.44 10.15 -28.61
C TYR A 43 3.99 9.24 -29.76
N ILE A 44 3.20 8.20 -29.49
CA ILE A 44 2.85 7.17 -30.49
C ILE A 44 1.65 7.58 -31.37
N HIS A 45 0.75 8.44 -30.87
CA HIS A 45 -0.50 8.75 -31.57
C HIS A 45 -0.58 10.18 -32.12
N GLY A 46 -0.88 10.29 -33.42
CA GLY A 46 -1.36 11.50 -34.08
C GLY A 46 -2.74 11.97 -33.57
N PRO A 47 -3.26 13.11 -34.06
CA PRO A 47 -4.43 13.76 -33.48
C PRO A 47 -5.75 13.08 -33.90
N THR A 48 -6.17 12.04 -33.17
CA THR A 48 -7.47 11.38 -33.34
C THR A 48 -8.29 11.44 -32.04
N LYS A 49 -9.62 11.40 -32.13
CA LYS A 49 -10.55 11.49 -30.98
C LYS A 49 -10.34 10.37 -29.95
N ALA A 50 -9.96 9.19 -30.43
CA ALA A 50 -9.32 8.07 -29.74
C ALA A 50 -8.37 8.47 -28.58
N LYS A 51 -7.45 9.39 -28.87
CA LYS A 51 -6.38 9.81 -27.97
C LYS A 51 -6.91 10.44 -26.68
N TRP A 52 -8.00 11.18 -26.75
CA TRP A 52 -8.57 11.87 -25.59
C TRP A 52 -9.22 10.90 -24.62
N VAL A 53 -9.96 9.90 -25.11
CA VAL A 53 -10.58 8.88 -24.26
C VAL A 53 -9.49 8.07 -23.56
N LYS A 54 -8.45 7.67 -24.29
CA LYS A 54 -7.29 6.98 -23.73
C LYS A 54 -6.61 7.75 -22.61
N PHE A 55 -6.28 9.02 -22.88
CA PHE A 55 -5.61 9.88 -21.92
C PHE A 55 -6.45 10.09 -20.65
N ILE A 56 -7.78 10.24 -20.79
CA ILE A 56 -8.69 10.39 -19.64
C ILE A 56 -8.72 9.10 -18.81
N VAL A 57 -8.79 7.92 -19.45
CA VAL A 57 -8.84 6.63 -18.75
C VAL A 57 -7.51 6.35 -18.04
N GLU A 58 -6.38 6.44 -18.76
CA GLU A 58 -5.03 6.25 -18.18
C GLU A 58 -4.75 7.29 -17.09
N GLY A 59 -5.15 8.55 -17.29
CA GLY A 59 -4.98 9.62 -16.31
C GLY A 59 -5.85 9.46 -15.05
N PHE A 60 -7.11 9.05 -15.20
CA PHE A 60 -7.98 8.75 -14.07
C PHE A 60 -7.44 7.56 -13.27
N TYR A 61 -6.97 6.52 -13.95
CA TYR A 61 -6.35 5.37 -13.34
C TYR A 61 -5.07 5.76 -12.57
N PHE A 62 -4.21 6.57 -13.17
CA PHE A 62 -3.01 7.11 -12.53
C PHE A 62 -3.33 7.92 -11.26
N ALA A 63 -4.33 8.80 -11.32
CA ALA A 63 -4.77 9.57 -10.15
C ALA A 63 -5.25 8.64 -9.02
N CYS A 64 -6.02 7.59 -9.36
CA CYS A 64 -6.49 6.61 -8.38
C CYS A 64 -5.35 5.82 -7.73
N THR A 65 -4.34 5.42 -8.53
CA THR A 65 -3.21 4.62 -8.03
C THR A 65 -2.23 5.44 -7.18
N ILE A 66 -2.11 6.75 -7.43
CA ILE A 66 -1.28 7.65 -6.62
C ILE A 66 -1.98 8.11 -5.33
N TRP A 67 -3.30 8.22 -5.32
CA TRP A 67 -4.05 8.73 -4.18
C TRP A 67 -3.73 7.98 -2.87
N ILE A 68 -3.73 6.65 -2.92
CA ILE A 68 -3.48 5.77 -1.76
C ILE A 68 -2.05 5.89 -1.22
N PRO A 69 -0.98 5.74 -2.03
CA PRO A 69 0.39 5.92 -1.54
C PRO A 69 0.66 7.34 -1.06
N CYS A 70 0.08 8.37 -1.69
CA CYS A 70 0.17 9.74 -1.20
C CYS A 70 -0.49 9.91 0.18
N HIS A 71 -1.70 9.38 0.36
CA HIS A 71 -2.35 9.40 1.68
C HIS A 71 -1.54 8.64 2.73
N ALA A 72 -0.97 7.48 2.38
CA ALA A 72 -0.12 6.71 3.26
C ALA A 72 1.17 7.46 3.63
N LEU A 73 1.80 8.14 2.68
CA LEU A 73 2.98 8.99 2.90
C LEU A 73 2.67 10.18 3.78
N VAL A 74 1.60 10.92 3.48
CA VAL A 74 1.16 12.07 4.28
C VAL A 74 0.85 11.63 5.72
N ALA A 75 0.09 10.55 5.90
CA ALA A 75 -0.16 9.95 7.20
C ALA A 75 1.13 9.58 7.95
N CYS A 76 2.10 9.00 7.25
CA CYS A 76 3.40 8.64 7.82
C CYS A 76 4.18 9.87 8.31
N LEU A 77 4.21 10.93 7.50
CA LEU A 77 4.89 12.19 7.82
C LEU A 77 4.23 12.92 9.00
N TYR A 78 2.89 12.99 9.05
CA TYR A 78 2.16 13.64 10.15
C TYR A 78 2.32 12.91 11.49
N HIS A 79 2.55 11.59 11.48
CA HIS A 79 2.69 10.77 12.70
C HIS A 79 4.14 10.36 13.02
N CYS A 80 5.14 11.12 12.55
CA CYS A 80 6.57 10.89 12.83
C CYS A 80 7.04 9.46 12.52
N CYS A 81 6.66 8.92 11.35
CA CYS A 81 7.08 7.60 10.87
C CYS A 81 6.71 6.41 11.78
N LYS A 82 5.66 6.53 12.61
CA LYS A 82 5.19 5.40 13.42
C LYS A 82 4.53 4.32 12.55
N PRO A 83 5.14 3.14 12.37
CA PRO A 83 4.63 2.12 11.45
C PRO A 83 3.28 1.54 11.88
N LYS A 84 2.95 1.60 13.18
CA LYS A 84 1.68 1.12 13.74
C LYS A 84 0.47 1.83 13.13
N PHE A 85 0.57 3.13 12.87
CA PHE A 85 -0.53 3.90 12.31
C PHE A 85 -0.84 3.47 10.88
N LEU A 86 0.21 3.25 10.07
CA LEU A 86 0.09 2.74 8.70
C LEU A 86 -0.65 1.39 8.67
N ILE A 87 -0.26 0.46 9.54
CA ILE A 87 -0.89 -0.87 9.61
C ILE A 87 -2.38 -0.76 9.97
N ASP A 88 -2.74 0.08 10.94
CA ASP A 88 -4.14 0.26 11.37
C ASP A 88 -5.00 0.93 10.27
N VAL A 89 -4.45 1.92 9.55
CA VAL A 89 -5.14 2.57 8.41
C VAL A 89 -5.34 1.59 7.26
N PHE A 90 -4.30 0.82 6.90
CA PHE A 90 -4.42 -0.21 5.88
C PHE A 90 -5.40 -1.29 6.29
N LYS A 91 -5.40 -1.73 7.55
CA LYS A 91 -6.31 -2.79 8.01
C LYS A 91 -7.77 -2.35 7.99
N ASN A 92 -8.08 -1.14 8.45
CA ASN A 92 -9.46 -0.64 8.49
C ASN A 92 -10.03 -0.32 7.10
N ASN A 93 -9.18 0.14 6.18
CA ASN A 93 -9.60 0.50 4.82
C ASN A 93 -9.26 -0.57 3.77
N ALA A 94 -8.64 -1.69 4.15
CA ALA A 94 -8.13 -2.72 3.25
C ALA A 94 -9.20 -3.20 2.27
N CYS A 95 -10.38 -3.57 2.80
CA CYS A 95 -11.46 -4.10 1.98
C CYS A 95 -11.88 -3.10 0.89
N TYR A 96 -12.12 -1.84 1.26
CA TYR A 96 -12.51 -0.80 0.32
C TYR A 96 -11.41 -0.52 -0.72
N VAL A 97 -10.16 -0.42 -0.27
CA VAL A 97 -9.00 -0.20 -1.14
C VAL A 97 -8.83 -1.35 -2.15
N PHE A 98 -8.96 -2.60 -1.71
CA PHE A 98 -8.82 -3.76 -2.60
C PHE A 98 -9.98 -3.88 -3.59
N VAL A 99 -11.23 -3.67 -3.15
CA VAL A 99 -12.39 -3.65 -4.07
C VAL A 99 -12.20 -2.56 -5.12
N TRP A 100 -11.78 -1.37 -4.72
CA TRP A 100 -11.49 -0.28 -5.66
C TRP A 100 -10.39 -0.64 -6.66
N TRP A 101 -9.30 -1.25 -6.19
CA TRP A 101 -8.20 -1.71 -7.05
C TRP A 101 -8.64 -2.81 -8.04
N ILE A 102 -9.51 -3.73 -7.62
CA ILE A 102 -10.07 -4.76 -8.52
C ILE A 102 -10.89 -4.11 -9.63
N VAL A 103 -11.77 -3.15 -9.29
CA VAL A 103 -12.58 -2.42 -10.26
C VAL A 103 -11.68 -1.65 -11.23
N ALA A 104 -10.69 -0.92 -10.72
CA ALA A 104 -9.76 -0.15 -11.52
C ALA A 104 -8.92 -1.04 -12.47
N ALA A 105 -8.36 -2.15 -11.97
CA ALA A 105 -7.59 -3.10 -12.77
C ALA A 105 -8.47 -3.80 -13.83
N SER A 106 -9.73 -4.10 -13.50
CA SER A 106 -10.68 -4.71 -14.43
C SER A 106 -11.03 -3.74 -15.57
N ILE A 107 -11.36 -2.49 -15.26
CA ILE A 107 -11.62 -1.44 -16.26
C ILE A 107 -10.41 -1.23 -17.16
N TYR A 108 -9.21 -1.14 -16.57
CA TYR A 108 -7.96 -0.99 -17.32
C TYR A 108 -7.72 -2.16 -18.27
N THR A 109 -7.92 -3.40 -17.79
CA THR A 109 -7.75 -4.62 -18.60
C THR A 109 -8.77 -4.68 -19.73
N ILE A 110 -10.05 -4.37 -19.45
CA ILE A 110 -11.10 -4.32 -20.49
C ILE A 110 -10.76 -3.26 -21.52
N TYR A 111 -10.33 -2.08 -21.08
CA TYR A 111 -9.93 -1.00 -21.98
C TYR A 111 -8.78 -1.44 -22.90
N MET A 112 -7.73 -2.03 -22.33
CA MET A 112 -6.58 -2.54 -23.08
C MET A 112 -6.96 -3.66 -24.06
N VAL A 113 -7.76 -4.64 -23.61
CA VAL A 113 -8.11 -5.80 -24.41
C VAL A 113 -9.13 -5.47 -25.50
N VAL A 114 -10.11 -4.60 -25.23
CA VAL A 114 -11.22 -4.33 -26.14
C VAL A 114 -10.93 -3.13 -27.05
N PHE A 115 -10.42 -2.03 -26.51
CA PHE A 115 -10.31 -0.76 -27.26
C PHE A 115 -8.93 -0.58 -27.92
N ASP A 116 -7.85 -1.09 -27.33
CA ASP A 116 -6.50 -0.94 -27.91
C ASP A 116 -6.30 -1.82 -29.15
N GLN A 117 -7.08 -2.90 -29.31
CA GLN A 117 -7.08 -3.78 -30.50
C GLN A 117 -7.56 -3.05 -31.76
N GLU A 118 -8.55 -2.14 -31.63
CA GLU A 118 -9.14 -1.44 -32.77
C GLU A 118 -8.30 -0.23 -33.23
N GLU A 119 -7.52 0.38 -32.32
CA GLU A 119 -6.78 1.62 -32.60
C GLU A 119 -5.28 1.42 -32.88
N ILE A 120 -4.66 0.35 -32.35
CA ILE A 120 -3.23 0.09 -32.52
C ILE A 120 -3.00 -1.18 -33.33
N HIS A 121 -3.27 -1.12 -34.65
CA HIS A 121 -2.72 -2.03 -35.68
C HIS A 121 -2.39 -3.45 -35.16
N ASN A 122 -3.38 -4.20 -34.65
CA ASN A 122 -3.21 -5.61 -34.25
C ASN A 122 -1.95 -5.94 -33.43
N ILE A 123 -1.45 -5.04 -32.57
CA ILE A 123 -0.28 -5.38 -31.75
C ILE A 123 -0.69 -6.50 -30.78
N PRO A 124 0.00 -7.65 -30.79
CA PRO A 124 -0.36 -8.75 -29.92
C PRO A 124 -0.17 -8.35 -28.46
N PHE A 125 -1.15 -8.71 -27.64
CA PHE A 125 -1.24 -8.35 -26.22
C PHE A 125 0.00 -8.72 -25.38
N ASN A 126 0.69 -9.82 -25.72
CA ASN A 126 1.89 -10.30 -25.04
C ASN A 126 3.20 -9.64 -25.54
N CYS A 127 3.12 -8.67 -26.45
CA CYS A 127 4.24 -7.91 -26.99
C CYS A 127 5.46 -8.78 -27.42
N PRO A 128 5.26 -9.78 -28.30
CA PRO A 128 6.30 -10.73 -28.66
C PRO A 128 7.36 -10.05 -29.52
N THR A 129 8.62 -10.40 -29.32
CA THR A 129 9.74 -9.81 -30.08
C THR A 129 9.70 -10.11 -31.59
N SER A 130 8.91 -11.11 -32.00
CA SER A 130 8.71 -11.51 -33.39
C SER A 130 7.67 -10.65 -34.14
N TYR A 131 6.96 -9.75 -33.46
CA TYR A 131 6.01 -8.84 -34.12
C TYR A 131 6.76 -7.71 -34.84
N ASP A 132 6.27 -7.31 -36.02
CA ASP A 132 6.87 -6.25 -36.82
C ASP A 132 6.47 -4.86 -36.28
N TYR A 133 7.18 -4.43 -35.23
CA TYR A 133 7.00 -3.10 -34.67
C TYR A 133 7.59 -2.04 -35.60
N GLN A 134 6.79 -1.02 -35.92
CA GLN A 134 7.23 0.14 -36.71
C GLN A 134 8.48 0.83 -36.12
N SER A 135 8.71 0.71 -34.81
CA SER A 135 9.94 1.17 -34.16
C SER A 135 10.20 0.42 -32.85
N GLN A 136 11.47 0.41 -32.42
CA GLN A 136 11.85 -0.08 -31.08
C GLN A 136 11.14 0.67 -29.95
N PHE A 137 10.76 1.93 -30.19
CA PHE A 137 10.02 2.74 -29.24
C PHE A 137 8.60 2.19 -28.97
N ILE A 138 7.88 1.79 -30.02
CA ILE A 138 6.54 1.18 -29.90
C ILE A 138 6.64 -0.19 -29.22
N GLN A 139 7.71 -0.96 -29.50
CA GLN A 139 7.96 -2.22 -28.80
C GLN A 139 8.18 -2.02 -27.29
N ALA A 140 8.97 -1.02 -26.90
CA ALA A 140 9.20 -0.69 -25.49
C ALA A 140 7.90 -0.26 -24.78
N ALA A 141 7.11 0.60 -25.42
CA ALA A 141 5.81 1.03 -24.90
C ALA A 141 4.86 -0.16 -24.67
N CYS A 142 4.79 -1.09 -25.63
CA CYS A 142 4.00 -2.31 -25.50
C CYS A 142 4.44 -3.11 -24.27
N LYS A 143 5.74 -3.37 -24.12
CA LYS A 143 6.30 -4.13 -22.98
C LYS A 143 5.99 -3.45 -21.64
N ILE A 144 6.12 -2.13 -21.56
CA ILE A 144 5.83 -1.37 -20.34
C ILE A 144 4.34 -1.50 -19.97
N ARG A 145 3.42 -1.38 -20.93
CA ARG A 145 1.97 -1.60 -20.70
C ARG A 145 1.70 -2.99 -20.17
N PHE A 146 2.30 -4.01 -20.78
CA PHE A 146 2.11 -5.40 -20.37
C PHE A 146 2.65 -5.65 -18.95
N ILE A 147 3.85 -5.15 -18.63
CA ILE A 147 4.42 -5.26 -17.28
C ILE A 147 3.55 -4.52 -16.26
N ASN A 148 3.08 -3.32 -16.60
CA ASN A 148 2.20 -2.53 -15.74
C ASN A 148 0.93 -3.31 -15.38
N MET A 149 0.25 -3.87 -16.39
CA MET A 149 -0.92 -4.71 -16.17
C MET A 149 -0.61 -5.94 -15.29
N ILE A 150 0.53 -6.62 -15.50
CA ILE A 150 0.95 -7.72 -14.61
C ILE A 150 1.14 -7.22 -13.17
N CYS A 151 1.82 -6.09 -12.97
CA CYS A 151 2.03 -5.51 -11.66
C CYS A 151 0.72 -5.17 -10.95
N MET A 152 -0.27 -4.63 -11.68
CA MET A 152 -1.61 -4.36 -11.13
C MET A 152 -2.28 -5.64 -10.63
N TRP A 153 -2.29 -6.69 -11.44
CA TRP A 153 -2.94 -7.95 -11.07
C TRP A 153 -2.18 -8.69 -9.96
N LEU A 154 -0.85 -8.59 -9.92
CA LEU A 154 -0.06 -9.07 -8.79
C LEU A 154 -0.40 -8.32 -7.51
N TYR A 155 -0.58 -6.99 -7.58
CA TYR A 155 -0.98 -6.20 -6.42
C TYR A 155 -2.35 -6.65 -5.88
N VAL A 156 -3.32 -6.88 -6.78
CA VAL A 156 -4.63 -7.44 -6.42
C VAL A 156 -4.48 -8.83 -5.78
N LEU A 157 -3.70 -9.73 -6.39
CA LEU A 157 -3.49 -11.10 -5.88
C LEU A 157 -2.87 -11.10 -4.48
N PHE A 158 -1.74 -10.41 -4.31
CA PHE A 158 -1.09 -10.31 -3.00
C PHE A 158 -2.00 -9.60 -1.97
N GLY A 159 -2.80 -8.63 -2.40
CA GLY A 159 -3.76 -7.93 -1.56
C GLY A 159 -4.86 -8.84 -1.02
N ILE A 160 -5.46 -9.65 -1.90
CA ILE A 160 -6.44 -10.66 -1.52
C ILE A 160 -5.82 -11.69 -0.57
N LEU A 161 -4.62 -12.19 -0.88
CA LEU A 161 -3.93 -13.15 -0.02
C LEU A 161 -3.61 -12.56 1.36
N TRP A 162 -3.16 -11.31 1.41
CA TRP A 162 -2.86 -10.61 2.65
C TRP A 162 -4.13 -10.37 3.48
N TYR A 163 -5.22 -9.95 2.84
CA TYR A 163 -6.51 -9.77 3.50
C TYR A 163 -7.08 -11.09 4.05
N ALA A 164 -7.04 -12.16 3.24
CA ALA A 164 -7.45 -13.49 3.66
C ALA A 164 -6.59 -14.00 4.84
N ALA A 165 -5.27 -13.83 4.77
CA ALA A 165 -4.37 -14.14 5.88
C ALA A 165 -4.73 -13.35 7.15
N GLY A 166 -5.23 -12.12 7.01
CA GLY A 166 -5.76 -11.33 8.12
C GLY A 166 -7.04 -11.90 8.73
N ILE A 167 -7.99 -12.38 7.92
CA ILE A 167 -9.24 -13.02 8.37
C ILE A 167 -8.94 -14.31 9.15
N PHE A 168 -8.00 -15.12 8.67
CA PHE A 168 -7.64 -16.40 9.29
C PHE A 168 -6.62 -16.28 10.44
N ASP A 169 -6.31 -15.06 10.91
CA ASP A 169 -5.34 -14.80 11.99
C ASP A 169 -3.93 -15.38 11.70
N TYR A 170 -3.54 -15.39 10.42
CA TYR A 170 -2.18 -15.74 9.97
C TYR A 170 -1.24 -14.52 9.91
N LEU A 171 -1.76 -13.31 10.05
CA LEU A 171 -0.95 -12.10 10.17
C LEU A 171 -0.46 -11.87 11.62
N PRO A 172 0.68 -11.17 11.80
CA PRO A 172 1.22 -10.91 13.14
C PRO A 172 0.27 -10.04 13.97
N ARG A 173 0.05 -10.44 15.23
CA ARG A 173 -0.74 -9.71 16.21
C ARG A 173 0.08 -8.63 16.90
N LYS A 174 -0.59 -7.72 17.61
CA LYS A 174 0.07 -6.68 18.43
C LYS A 174 1.04 -7.26 19.46
N GLU A 175 0.72 -8.45 19.96
CA GLU A 175 1.51 -9.20 20.93
C GLU A 175 2.80 -9.76 20.32
N ASP A 176 2.73 -10.22 19.08
CA ASP A 176 3.84 -10.79 18.31
C ASP A 176 4.87 -9.69 17.93
N MET A 177 4.44 -8.42 17.89
CA MET A 177 5.26 -7.27 17.54
C MET A 177 6.05 -6.65 18.71
N LYS A 178 6.07 -7.28 19.90
CA LYS A 178 6.80 -6.76 21.07
C LYS A 178 8.27 -6.48 20.80
N TRP A 179 8.97 -7.37 20.08
CA TRP A 179 10.37 -7.18 19.72
C TRP A 179 10.59 -6.01 18.74
N TRP A 180 9.68 -5.83 17.79
CA TRP A 180 9.69 -4.70 16.85
C TRP A 180 9.45 -3.36 17.59
N ASN A 181 8.49 -3.32 18.51
CA ASN A 181 8.20 -2.12 19.30
C ASN A 181 9.40 -1.67 20.15
N LYS A 182 10.18 -2.64 20.65
CA LYS A 182 11.43 -2.39 21.37
C LYS A 182 12.51 -1.79 20.47
N TRP A 183 12.63 -2.28 19.24
CA TRP A 183 13.58 -1.76 18.24
C TRP A 183 13.23 -0.36 17.73
N PHE A 184 11.93 -0.07 17.56
CA PHE A 184 11.45 1.24 17.10
C PHE A 184 11.20 2.25 18.23
N GLY A 185 11.65 1.96 19.45
CA GLY A 185 11.60 2.90 20.59
C GLY A 185 10.19 3.24 21.08
N ASP A 186 9.19 2.40 20.79
CA ASP A 186 7.78 2.66 21.07
C ASP A 186 7.35 2.01 22.40
N GLU A 187 8.23 2.09 23.39
CA GLU A 187 8.02 1.64 24.77
C GLU A 187 7.21 2.71 25.51
N LYS A 188 5.90 2.78 25.21
CA LYS A 188 4.97 3.14 26.28
C LYS A 188 4.67 1.85 27.02
N ASP A 189 5.30 1.73 28.18
CA ASP A 189 4.98 0.75 29.21
C ASP A 189 3.45 0.56 29.31
N PRO A 190 2.91 -0.66 29.21
CA PRO A 190 1.48 -0.90 29.42
C PRO A 190 1.03 -0.53 30.84
N LYS A 191 1.96 -0.18 31.72
CA LYS A 191 1.70 0.46 33.01
C LYS A 191 1.93 1.97 32.93
N GLY A 192 1.11 2.64 32.13
CA GLY A 192 0.78 4.05 32.36
C GLY A 192 -0.11 4.23 33.61
N GLU A 193 0.10 3.43 34.66
CA GLU A 193 -0.38 3.76 35.99
C GLU A 193 0.61 4.77 36.54
N PHE A 194 0.20 6.04 36.49
CA PHE A 194 0.80 7.08 37.28
C PHE A 194 0.55 6.69 38.74
N ILE A 195 1.43 5.85 39.31
CA ILE A 195 1.49 5.65 40.76
C ILE A 195 2.07 6.95 41.29
N ILE A 196 1.23 7.97 41.42
CA ILE A 196 1.47 8.96 42.46
C ILE A 196 1.23 8.18 43.73
N ASN A 197 2.32 7.82 44.41
CA ASN A 197 2.25 7.22 45.73
C ASN A 197 1.36 8.15 46.56
N GLN A 198 0.25 7.63 47.07
CA GLN A 198 -0.77 8.46 47.74
C GLN A 198 -0.20 9.16 48.99
N SER A 199 0.95 8.68 49.49
CA SER A 199 1.80 9.32 50.49
C SER A 199 2.37 10.67 50.03
N ASP A 200 2.81 10.78 48.78
CA ASP A 200 3.55 11.94 48.29
C ASP A 200 2.60 13.12 48.02
N VAL A 201 1.35 12.83 47.64
CA VAL A 201 0.28 13.84 47.51
C VAL A 201 -0.14 14.38 48.87
N THR A 202 -0.18 13.54 49.91
CA THR A 202 -0.55 14.00 51.26
C THR A 202 0.55 14.89 51.86
N GLU A 203 1.82 14.57 51.60
CA GLU A 203 2.95 15.37 52.06
C GLU A 203 3.03 16.73 51.34
N TRP A 204 2.78 16.75 50.02
CA TRP A 204 2.73 18.00 49.26
C TRP A 204 1.56 18.91 49.69
N VAL A 205 0.35 18.36 49.84
CA VAL A 205 -0.83 19.13 50.30
C VAL A 205 -0.65 19.67 51.73
N GLN A 206 0.06 18.95 52.60
CA GLN A 206 0.39 19.44 53.95
C GLN A 206 1.51 20.50 53.96
N SER A 207 2.45 20.44 53.01
CA SER A 207 3.48 21.46 52.80
C SER A 207 2.83 22.78 52.32
N THR A 208 1.96 22.74 51.31
CA THR A 208 1.36 23.96 50.73
C THR A 208 0.37 24.64 51.70
N ARG A 209 -0.29 23.88 52.58
CA ARG A 209 -1.20 24.43 53.61
C ARG A 209 -0.45 25.13 54.75
N ARG A 210 0.81 24.77 55.03
CA ARG A 210 1.62 25.45 56.06
C ARG A 210 2.13 26.82 55.58
N GLU A 211 2.37 26.99 54.29
CA GLU A 211 2.87 28.26 53.74
C GLU A 211 1.78 29.32 53.56
N THR A 212 0.50 28.94 53.54
CA THR A 212 -0.64 29.88 53.40
C THR A 212 -1.15 30.46 54.72
N PHE A 213 -0.67 30.00 55.87
CA PHE A 213 -1.08 30.49 57.20
C PHE A 213 -0.05 31.40 57.89
N VAL A 214 1.07 31.72 57.22
CA VAL A 214 2.15 32.59 57.75
C VAL A 214 2.33 33.86 56.90
N ARG A 215 1.28 34.31 56.21
CA ARG A 215 1.21 35.66 55.62
C ARG A 215 -0.07 36.36 56.00
#